data_AF-A0A2G6G9E6-F1
#
_entry.id   AF-A0A2G6G9E6-F1
#
_cell.length_a   1.000
_cell.length_b   1.000
_cell.length_c   1.000
_cell.angle_alpha   90.00
_cell.angle_beta   90.00
_cell.angle_gamma   90.00
#
_symmetry.space_group_name_H-M   'P 1'
#
loop_
_entity.id
_entity.type
_entity.pdbx_description
1 polymer ?
#
loop_
_entity_poly.entity_id
_entity_poly.type
_entity_poly.pdbx_seq_one_letter_code
_entity_poly.pdbx_strand_id
1 'polypeptide(L)'
;MAKIIDDLFEFEITLSKDLEYGDIDYYMTFKWDGKHILNNNVLKRSFGPWSKLSEGVIWQDGEEEGYLIEVIKELLEDDTEKIWGDFFDDVTIHFEPLPYWIDYKKKSGILYLSDEFKEEQKQRKKKKKKMGKLPDDEYDIHLSVDFSQFEKRTGVGQKGLTFNFSATREDLEKFVEQLEIEYQNLK
;
A
#
# COMPACT_ATOMS: atom_id res chain seq x y z
N MET A 1 10.20 1.69 -10.71
CA MET A 1 9.60 0.55 -10.00
C MET A 1 9.96 0.67 -8.53
N ALA A 2 8.95 0.87 -7.70
CA ALA A 2 9.04 0.95 -6.25
C ALA A 2 8.53 -0.32 -5.58
N LYS A 3 9.15 -0.76 -4.48
CA LYS A 3 8.81 -2.02 -3.79
C LYS A 3 8.81 -1.93 -2.26
N ILE A 4 7.87 -2.64 -1.65
CA ILE A 4 7.88 -3.03 -0.24
C ILE A 4 8.03 -4.55 -0.20
N ILE A 5 9.01 -5.04 0.58
CA ILE A 5 9.34 -6.47 0.68
C ILE A 5 9.35 -6.86 2.16
N ASP A 6 8.57 -7.89 2.50
CA ASP A 6 8.54 -8.49 3.83
C ASP A 6 8.59 -10.03 3.69
N ASP A 7 9.75 -10.61 4.02
CA ASP A 7 10.06 -12.03 3.84
C ASP A 7 9.79 -12.52 2.39
N LEU A 8 8.71 -13.28 2.19
CA LEU A 8 8.29 -13.81 0.89
C LEU A 8 7.28 -12.91 0.18
N PHE A 9 6.72 -11.92 0.86
CA PHE A 9 5.74 -10.99 0.32
C PHE A 9 6.43 -9.80 -0.37
N GLU A 10 5.91 -9.42 -1.54
CA GLU A 10 6.33 -8.23 -2.27
C GLU A 10 5.10 -7.47 -2.77
N PHE A 11 5.06 -6.18 -2.47
CA PHE A 11 4.19 -5.21 -3.11
C PHE A 11 5.02 -4.29 -4.01
N GLU A 12 4.60 -4.12 -5.25
CA GLU A 12 5.33 -3.34 -6.26
C GLU A 12 4.38 -2.36 -6.96
N ILE A 13 4.84 -1.12 -7.14
CA ILE A 13 4.22 -0.12 -8.01
C ILE A 13 5.20 0.26 -9.11
N THR A 14 4.68 0.31 -10.34
CA THR A 14 5.35 0.88 -11.52
C THR A 14 4.47 1.99 -12.08
N LEU A 15 5.09 3.06 -12.58
CA LEU A 15 4.39 4.20 -13.15
C LEU A 15 4.53 4.20 -14.68
N SER A 16 3.48 4.66 -15.37
CA SER A 16 3.57 5.06 -16.78
C SER A 16 2.88 6.40 -16.96
N LYS A 17 3.30 7.18 -17.96
CA LYS A 17 2.58 8.38 -18.36
C LYS A 17 1.63 8.05 -19.50
N ASP A 18 0.36 8.41 -19.39
CA ASP A 18 -0.54 8.44 -20.53
C ASP A 18 -0.11 9.58 -21.44
N LEU A 19 0.29 9.25 -22.67
CA LEU A 19 0.76 10.23 -23.65
C LEU A 19 -0.39 11.06 -24.25
N GLU A 20 -1.64 10.60 -24.13
CA GLU A 20 -2.83 11.28 -24.66
C GLU A 20 -3.35 12.34 -23.70
N TYR A 21 -3.45 12.04 -22.41
CA TYR A 21 -4.03 12.93 -21.39
C TYR A 21 -2.99 13.54 -20.44
N GLY A 22 -1.79 12.96 -20.36
CA GLY A 22 -0.72 13.39 -19.47
C GLY A 22 -0.78 12.77 -18.07
N ASP A 23 -1.80 11.96 -17.80
CA ASP A 23 -2.07 11.32 -16.51
C ASP A 23 -1.03 10.25 -16.17
N ILE A 24 -0.97 9.87 -14.89
CA ILE A 24 -0.03 8.86 -14.40
C ILE A 24 -0.77 7.59 -14.08
N ASP A 25 -0.50 6.54 -14.85
CA ASP A 25 -0.98 5.21 -14.58
C ASP A 25 -0.16 4.54 -13.46
N TYR A 26 -0.87 3.97 -12.49
CA TYR A 26 -0.28 3.15 -11.43
C TYR A 26 -0.54 1.67 -11.72
N TYR A 27 0.53 0.90 -11.89
CA TYR A 27 0.49 -0.55 -12.08
C TYR A 27 0.97 -1.24 -10.81
N MET A 28 0.04 -1.87 -10.10
CA MET A 28 0.24 -2.49 -8.80
C MET A 28 0.31 -4.01 -8.91
N THR A 29 1.30 -4.64 -8.28
CA THR A 29 1.37 -6.11 -8.19
C THR A 29 1.65 -6.58 -6.77
N PHE A 30 1.10 -7.76 -6.46
CA PHE A 30 1.33 -8.47 -5.22
C PHE A 30 1.94 -9.85 -5.52
N LYS A 31 3.05 -10.18 -4.86
CA LYS A 31 3.73 -11.47 -5.03
C LYS A 31 3.97 -12.15 -3.70
N TRP A 32 3.95 -13.49 -3.74
CA TRP A 32 4.38 -14.36 -2.65
C TRP A 32 5.38 -15.37 -3.21
N ASP A 33 6.60 -15.41 -2.66
CA ASP A 33 7.68 -16.28 -3.15
C ASP A 33 7.92 -16.11 -4.66
N GLY A 34 7.96 -14.85 -5.09
CA GLY A 34 8.16 -14.45 -6.49
C GLY A 34 6.99 -14.72 -7.44
N LYS A 35 5.86 -15.27 -6.96
CA LYS A 35 4.67 -15.59 -7.77
C LYS A 35 3.56 -14.60 -7.52
N HIS A 36 2.86 -14.18 -8.58
CA HIS A 36 1.69 -13.31 -8.45
C HIS A 36 0.62 -13.97 -7.57
N ILE A 37 0.18 -13.25 -6.53
CA ILE A 37 -0.94 -13.66 -5.68
C ILE A 37 -2.25 -13.64 -6.48
N LEU A 38 -2.31 -12.74 -7.45
CA LEU A 38 -3.47 -12.47 -8.27
C LEU A 38 -3.36 -13.12 -9.64
N ASN A 39 -4.37 -13.92 -9.98
CA ASN A 39 -4.46 -14.58 -11.29
C ASN A 39 -5.38 -13.79 -12.23
N ASN A 40 -4.91 -13.56 -13.47
CA ASN A 40 -5.68 -12.83 -14.50
C ASN A 40 -7.03 -13.48 -14.84
N ASN A 41 -7.14 -14.80 -14.74
CA ASN A 41 -8.38 -15.53 -15.02
C ASN A 41 -9.50 -15.20 -14.00
N VAL A 42 -9.16 -14.57 -12.87
CA VAL A 42 -10.12 -14.14 -11.85
C VAL A 42 -10.37 -12.64 -11.91
N LEU A 43 -9.36 -11.86 -12.30
CA LEU A 43 -9.32 -10.42 -12.04
C LEU A 43 -9.48 -9.50 -13.23
N LYS A 44 -9.41 -9.98 -14.48
CA LYS A 44 -9.30 -9.05 -15.60
C LYS A 44 -10.52 -9.02 -16.50
N ARG A 45 -11.02 -7.80 -16.74
CA ARG A 45 -11.91 -7.51 -17.86
C ARG A 45 -11.25 -7.91 -19.18
N SER A 46 -12.05 -8.48 -20.07
CA SER A 46 -11.61 -8.87 -21.41
C SER A 46 -11.58 -7.72 -22.42
N PHE A 47 -11.82 -6.46 -21.99
CA PHE A 47 -11.91 -5.28 -22.87
C PHE A 47 -11.15 -4.08 -22.29
N GLY A 48 -10.88 -3.09 -23.13
CA GLY A 48 -10.23 -1.83 -22.72
C GLY A 48 -8.75 -2.00 -22.31
N PRO A 49 -8.18 -1.04 -21.57
CA PRO A 49 -6.80 -1.11 -21.08
C PRO A 49 -6.53 -2.36 -20.22
N TRP A 50 -7.53 -2.80 -19.43
CA TRP A 50 -7.46 -4.01 -18.59
C TRP A 50 -7.06 -5.28 -19.34
N SER A 51 -7.50 -5.43 -20.60
CA SER A 51 -7.20 -6.61 -21.41
C SER A 51 -5.72 -6.76 -21.78
N LYS A 52 -4.95 -5.67 -21.69
CA LYS A 52 -3.52 -5.62 -22.05
C LYS A 52 -2.58 -5.79 -20.85
N LEU A 53 -3.11 -5.80 -19.63
CA LEU A 53 -2.32 -5.85 -18.41
C LEU A 53 -1.60 -7.20 -18.25
N SER A 54 -0.33 -7.19 -17.85
CA SER A 54 0.47 -8.37 -17.49
C SER A 54 -0.05 -9.11 -16.25
N GLU A 55 0.24 -10.40 -16.09
CA GLU A 55 -0.28 -11.21 -14.98
C GLU A 55 -0.20 -10.55 -13.59
N GLY A 56 -1.31 -10.62 -12.85
CA GLY A 56 -1.39 -10.12 -11.46
C GLY A 56 -1.37 -8.61 -11.29
N VAL A 57 -1.32 -7.84 -12.39
CA VAL A 57 -1.35 -6.37 -12.37
C VAL A 57 -2.77 -5.85 -12.15
N ILE A 58 -2.91 -5.01 -11.13
CA ILE A 58 -4.02 -4.09 -10.92
C ILE A 58 -3.62 -2.73 -11.50
N TRP A 59 -4.55 -2.05 -12.15
CA TRP A 59 -4.32 -0.75 -12.77
C TRP A 59 -5.26 0.29 -12.17
N GLN A 60 -4.70 1.44 -11.85
CA GLN A 60 -5.43 2.64 -11.43
C GLN A 60 -4.93 3.81 -12.26
N ASP A 61 -5.88 4.53 -12.84
CA ASP A 61 -5.63 5.82 -13.48
C ASP A 61 -5.45 6.88 -12.39
N GLY A 62 -4.40 7.70 -12.53
CA GLY A 62 -4.07 8.76 -11.60
C GLY A 62 -4.44 10.10 -12.17
N GLU A 63 -5.62 10.61 -11.79
CA GLU A 63 -6.15 11.90 -12.26
C GLU A 63 -5.26 13.11 -11.87
N GLU A 64 -4.31 12.94 -10.95
CA GLU A 64 -3.33 13.99 -10.59
C GLU A 64 -1.89 13.45 -10.48
N GLU A 65 -0.98 14.13 -11.20
CA GLU A 65 0.47 13.93 -11.17
C GLU A 65 1.01 13.95 -9.71
N GLY A 66 1.60 12.84 -9.24
CA GLY A 66 2.32 12.78 -7.96
C GLY A 66 1.47 12.61 -6.70
N TYR A 67 0.16 12.42 -6.81
CA TYR A 67 -0.74 12.38 -5.65
C TYR A 67 -0.39 11.29 -4.61
N LEU A 68 -0.05 10.06 -5.04
CA LEU A 68 0.34 8.98 -4.10
C LEU A 68 1.64 9.30 -3.34
N ILE A 69 2.61 9.89 -4.03
CA ILE A 69 3.91 10.24 -3.46
C ILE A 69 3.71 11.26 -2.34
N GLU A 70 2.92 12.31 -2.58
CA GLU A 70 2.66 13.34 -1.59
C GLU A 70 1.84 12.80 -0.41
N VAL A 71 0.85 11.93 -0.66
CA VAL A 71 0.10 11.25 0.41
C VAL A 71 1.03 10.50 1.37
N ILE A 72 1.99 9.74 0.85
CA ILE A 72 2.92 8.98 1.71
C ILE A 72 3.93 9.91 2.39
N LYS A 73 4.38 11.00 1.75
CA LYS A 73 5.23 11.99 2.41
C LYS A 73 4.54 12.66 3.59
N GLU A 74 3.29 13.07 3.42
CA GLU A 74 2.50 13.65 4.50
C GLU A 74 2.31 12.67 5.65
N LEU A 75 1.97 11.41 5.36
CA LEU A 75 1.91 10.32 6.35
C LEU A 75 3.21 10.23 7.15
N LEU A 76 4.36 10.24 6.46
CA LEU A 76 5.68 10.19 7.08
C LEU A 76 5.99 11.46 7.88
N GLU A 77 5.41 12.61 7.53
CA GLU A 77 5.59 13.90 8.20
C GLU A 77 4.73 14.07 9.46
N ASP A 78 3.47 13.64 9.46
CA ASP A 78 2.55 13.93 10.56
C ASP A 78 2.16 12.71 11.40
N ASP A 79 2.50 11.49 10.96
CA ASP A 79 2.06 10.23 11.59
C ASP A 79 0.54 10.20 11.80
N THR A 80 -0.22 10.70 10.82
CA THR A 80 -1.68 10.61 10.78
C THR A 80 -2.16 9.71 9.66
N GLU A 81 -3.36 9.18 9.84
CA GLU A 81 -4.04 8.35 8.84
C GLU A 81 -4.17 9.10 7.51
N LYS A 82 -3.84 8.42 6.40
CA LYS A 82 -3.96 8.97 5.05
C LYS A 82 -4.66 7.99 4.12
N ILE A 83 -5.36 8.53 3.13
CA ILE A 83 -6.03 7.75 2.09
C ILE A 83 -5.59 8.30 0.74
N TRP A 84 -5.18 7.42 -0.16
CA TRP A 84 -4.97 7.70 -1.57
C TRP A 84 -6.08 7.07 -2.40
N GLY A 85 -6.59 7.82 -3.36
CA GLY A 85 -7.80 7.51 -4.14
C GLY A 85 -9.08 8.04 -3.47
N ASP A 86 -10.11 8.28 -4.28
CA ASP A 86 -11.46 8.61 -3.82
C ASP A 86 -12.32 7.34 -3.67
N PHE A 87 -13.46 7.49 -3.01
CA PHE A 87 -14.48 6.47 -2.76
C PHE A 87 -15.05 5.83 -4.04
N PHE A 88 -14.89 6.50 -5.19
CA PHE A 88 -15.34 6.01 -6.50
C PHE A 88 -14.24 5.38 -7.34
N ASP A 89 -13.00 5.40 -6.85
CA ASP A 89 -11.87 4.86 -7.58
C ASP A 89 -11.89 3.33 -7.56
N ASP A 90 -11.28 2.76 -8.60
CA ASP A 90 -11.14 1.32 -8.72
C ASP A 90 -10.12 0.77 -7.70
N VAL A 91 -9.24 1.62 -7.19
CA VAL A 91 -8.27 1.32 -6.14
C VAL A 91 -8.22 2.45 -5.12
N THR A 92 -8.25 2.07 -3.84
CA THR A 92 -8.00 2.98 -2.72
C THR A 92 -6.91 2.37 -1.84
N ILE A 93 -5.94 3.18 -1.40
CA ILE A 93 -4.92 2.76 -0.43
C ILE A 93 -5.09 3.57 0.84
N HIS A 94 -5.30 2.89 1.95
CA HIS A 94 -5.42 3.49 3.26
C HIS A 94 -4.20 3.14 4.10
N PHE A 95 -3.58 4.17 4.68
CA PHE A 95 -2.39 4.07 5.50
C PHE A 95 -2.73 4.46 6.94
N GLU A 96 -2.52 3.55 7.88
CA GLU A 96 -2.73 3.78 9.31
C GLU A 96 -1.40 3.63 10.06
N PRO A 97 -0.87 4.71 10.68
CA PRO A 97 0.27 4.60 11.58
C PRO A 97 -0.08 3.64 12.71
N LEU A 98 0.67 2.55 12.80
CA LEU A 98 0.46 1.62 13.88
C LEU A 98 1.03 2.21 15.17
N PRO A 99 0.23 2.36 16.24
CA PRO A 99 0.86 2.31 17.55
C PRO A 99 1.62 0.99 17.57
N TYR A 100 2.87 0.99 18.06
CA TYR A 100 3.78 -0.17 18.25
C TYR A 100 3.14 -1.36 19.04
N TRP A 101 1.86 -1.23 19.35
CA TRP A 101 0.92 -2.19 19.83
C TRP A 101 -0.49 -1.66 19.45
N ILE A 102 -1.25 -2.40 18.65
CA ILE A 102 -2.71 -2.41 18.86
C ILE A 102 -2.87 -2.87 20.32
N ASP A 103 -3.64 -2.13 21.12
CA ASP A 103 -4.07 -2.60 22.44
C ASP A 103 -5.01 -3.79 22.25
N TYR A 104 -4.44 -4.93 21.86
CA TYR A 104 -5.16 -6.17 21.65
C TYR A 104 -5.88 -6.60 22.93
N LYS A 105 -5.55 -6.02 24.12
CA LYS A 105 -6.33 -6.22 25.34
C LYS A 105 -7.81 -5.86 25.17
N LYS A 106 -8.17 -4.98 24.22
CA LYS A 106 -9.58 -4.59 24.03
C LYS A 106 -10.40 -5.54 23.15
N LYS A 107 -9.80 -6.39 22.31
CA LYS A 107 -10.57 -7.23 21.37
C LYS A 107 -10.26 -8.72 21.36
N SER A 108 -9.06 -9.14 21.77
CA SER A 108 -8.74 -10.57 21.90
C SER A 108 -8.04 -10.77 23.22
N GLY A 109 -8.57 -11.59 24.12
CA GLY A 109 -7.94 -11.88 25.41
C GLY A 109 -6.53 -12.46 25.22
N ILE A 110 -5.51 -11.60 25.12
CA ILE A 110 -4.11 -12.00 25.07
C ILE A 110 -3.78 -12.66 26.40
N LEU A 111 -3.65 -13.97 26.34
CA LEU A 111 -3.17 -14.84 27.41
C LEU A 111 -1.64 -14.71 27.47
N TYR A 112 -1.17 -13.78 28.31
CA TYR A 112 0.23 -13.60 28.72
C TYR A 112 1.22 -13.03 27.67
N LEU A 113 1.90 -11.94 28.06
CA LEU A 113 3.10 -11.41 27.39
C LEU A 113 4.32 -11.71 28.28
N SER A 114 5.43 -12.15 27.68
CA SER A 114 6.70 -12.37 28.38
C SER A 114 7.22 -11.05 29.00
N ASP A 115 8.01 -11.16 30.07
CA ASP A 115 8.58 -9.97 30.72
C ASP A 115 9.67 -9.31 29.87
N GLU A 116 10.38 -10.08 29.06
CA GLU A 116 11.34 -9.59 28.06
C GLU A 116 10.65 -8.65 27.08
N PHE A 117 9.54 -9.09 26.48
CA PHE A 117 8.77 -8.27 25.54
C PHE A 117 8.23 -7.00 26.19
N LYS A 118 7.77 -7.06 27.45
CA LYS A 118 7.30 -5.86 28.19
C LYS A 118 8.43 -4.85 28.41
N GLU A 119 9.64 -5.31 28.68
CA GLU A 119 10.79 -4.42 28.87
C GLU A 119 11.25 -3.82 27.53
N GLU A 120 11.29 -4.60 26.45
CA GLU A 120 11.52 -4.09 25.08
C GLU A 120 10.54 -2.97 24.73
N GLN A 121 9.24 -3.20 25.00
CA GLN A 121 8.18 -2.21 24.82
C GLN A 121 8.43 -0.92 25.61
N LYS A 122 8.87 -1.05 26.86
CA LYS A 122 9.19 0.10 27.71
C LYS A 122 10.40 0.86 27.19
N GLN A 123 11.44 0.16 26.74
CA GLN A 123 12.64 0.78 26.18
C GLN A 123 12.33 1.46 24.85
N ARG A 124 11.52 0.85 23.98
CA ARG A 124 11.07 1.45 22.72
C ARG A 124 10.23 2.70 22.97
N LYS A 125 9.28 2.69 23.90
CA LYS A 125 8.50 3.88 24.29
C LYS A 125 9.39 5.02 24.79
N LYS A 126 10.43 4.72 25.59
CA LYS A 126 11.42 5.72 26.01
C LYS A 126 12.21 6.27 24.83
N LYS A 127 12.65 5.40 23.91
CA LYS A 127 13.38 5.77 22.69
C LYS A 127 12.54 6.69 21.81
N LYS A 128 11.29 6.31 21.51
CA LYS A 128 10.33 7.10 20.71
C LYS A 128 10.07 8.47 21.37
N LYS A 129 9.88 8.52 22.69
CA LYS A 129 9.71 9.79 23.42
C LYS A 129 10.92 10.73 23.31
N LYS A 130 12.13 10.19 23.18
CA LYS A 130 13.37 10.98 23.09
C LYS A 130 13.69 11.40 21.65
N MET A 131 13.47 10.49 20.69
CA MET A 131 13.90 10.67 19.29
C MET A 131 12.77 11.13 18.37
N GLY A 132 11.51 11.06 18.82
CA GLY A 132 10.35 11.25 17.97
C GLY A 132 10.13 10.02 17.11
N LYS A 133 10.11 10.23 15.80
CA LYS A 133 9.94 9.20 14.77
C LYS A 133 11.15 8.29 14.71
N LEU A 134 10.91 7.01 14.43
CA LEU A 134 11.94 5.99 14.37
C LEU A 134 11.80 5.16 13.08
N PRO A 135 12.91 4.66 12.51
CA PRO A 135 12.89 3.89 11.25
C PRO A 135 12.03 2.61 11.32
N ASP A 136 11.93 2.02 12.50
CA ASP A 136 11.13 0.83 12.82
C ASP A 136 9.71 1.19 13.32
N ASP A 137 9.23 2.42 13.12
CA ASP A 137 7.81 2.72 13.30
C ASP A 137 7.01 2.02 12.18
N GLU A 138 5.93 1.32 12.52
CA GLU A 138 5.15 0.51 11.59
C GLU A 138 3.90 1.25 11.10
N TYR A 139 3.43 0.88 9.92
CA TYR A 139 2.20 1.36 9.30
C TYR A 139 1.43 0.16 8.77
N ASP A 140 0.13 0.11 9.05
CA ASP A 140 -0.80 -0.78 8.38
C ASP A 140 -1.22 -0.17 7.05
N ILE A 141 -1.20 -0.97 6.00
CA ILE A 141 -1.53 -0.57 4.63
C ILE A 141 -2.67 -1.46 4.15
N HIS A 142 -3.77 -0.81 3.80
CA HIS A 142 -5.00 -1.43 3.31
C HIS A 142 -5.22 -1.00 1.86
N LEU A 143 -4.87 -1.87 0.91
CA LEU A 143 -5.16 -1.64 -0.50
C LEU A 143 -6.46 -2.34 -0.88
N SER A 144 -7.48 -1.57 -1.19
CA SER A 144 -8.78 -2.07 -1.65
C SER A 144 -8.90 -1.94 -3.16
N VAL A 145 -9.35 -3.01 -3.82
CA VAL A 145 -9.58 -3.08 -5.26
C VAL A 145 -11.06 -3.36 -5.51
N ASP A 146 -11.76 -2.46 -6.18
CA ASP A 146 -13.17 -2.64 -6.50
C ASP A 146 -13.37 -3.79 -7.51
N PHE A 147 -14.50 -4.49 -7.37
CA PHE A 147 -14.91 -5.54 -8.28
C PHE A 147 -15.19 -5.03 -9.69
N SER A 148 -15.30 -3.72 -9.90
CA SER A 148 -15.23 -3.11 -11.22
C SER A 148 -14.06 -3.70 -12.01
N GLN A 149 -12.88 -3.88 -11.42
CA GLN A 149 -11.69 -4.38 -12.12
C GLN A 149 -11.85 -5.83 -12.65
N PHE A 150 -12.81 -6.60 -12.11
CA PHE A 150 -12.89 -8.06 -12.27
C PHE A 150 -13.72 -8.47 -13.49
N GLU A 151 -13.40 -9.64 -14.07
CA GLU A 151 -14.15 -10.20 -15.19
C GLU A 151 -15.64 -10.44 -14.81
N LYS A 152 -16.56 -10.29 -15.77
CA LYS A 152 -18.00 -10.57 -15.64
C LYS A 152 -18.77 -9.69 -14.65
N ARG A 153 -18.13 -8.66 -14.08
CA ARG A 153 -18.81 -7.61 -13.31
C ARG A 153 -19.34 -6.52 -14.24
N THR A 154 -20.60 -6.14 -14.04
CA THR A 154 -21.32 -5.16 -14.87
C THR A 154 -21.71 -3.90 -14.10
N GLY A 155 -21.20 -3.70 -12.89
CA GLY A 155 -21.55 -2.56 -12.05
C GLY A 155 -20.42 -2.20 -11.10
N VAL A 156 -20.31 -0.89 -10.86
CA VAL A 156 -19.43 -0.28 -9.86
C VAL A 156 -20.08 -0.49 -8.50
N GLY A 157 -19.30 -0.79 -7.46
CA GLY A 157 -19.84 -0.72 -6.11
C GLY A 157 -18.99 -1.43 -5.09
N GLN A 158 -18.10 -0.67 -4.45
CA GLN A 158 -17.37 -0.82 -3.19
C GLN A 158 -17.33 -2.20 -2.55
N LYS A 159 -17.09 -3.19 -3.39
CA LYS A 159 -17.00 -4.58 -3.00
C LYS A 159 -15.82 -5.08 -3.78
N GLY A 160 -14.91 -5.71 -3.08
CA GLY A 160 -13.57 -5.84 -3.59
C GLY A 160 -12.76 -6.87 -2.86
N LEU A 161 -11.50 -6.95 -3.26
CA LEU A 161 -10.45 -7.56 -2.47
C LEU A 161 -9.73 -6.46 -1.70
N THR A 162 -9.34 -6.75 -0.47
CA THR A 162 -8.46 -5.89 0.31
C THR A 162 -7.19 -6.65 0.65
N PHE A 163 -6.05 -6.06 0.35
CA PHE A 163 -4.73 -6.51 0.78
C PHE A 163 -4.36 -5.73 2.03
N ASN A 164 -4.08 -6.45 3.10
CA ASN A 164 -3.64 -5.88 4.37
C ASN A 164 -2.22 -6.36 4.61
N PHE A 165 -1.28 -5.44 4.75
CA PHE A 165 0.12 -5.71 5.07
C PHE A 165 0.69 -4.54 5.85
N SER A 166 1.80 -4.77 6.54
CA SER A 166 2.50 -3.74 7.30
C SER A 166 3.81 -3.37 6.61
N ALA A 167 4.26 -2.13 6.80
CA ALA A 167 5.58 -1.67 6.39
C ALA A 167 6.19 -0.81 7.49
N THR A 168 7.52 -0.79 7.57
CA THR A 168 8.21 0.15 8.46
C THR A 168 8.31 1.53 7.82
N ARG A 169 8.58 2.56 8.61
CA ARG A 169 8.95 3.90 8.14
C ARG A 169 10.08 3.84 7.14
N GLU A 170 11.12 3.06 7.44
CA GLU A 170 12.27 2.89 6.55
C GLU A 170 11.86 2.30 5.19
N ASP A 171 10.94 1.34 5.18
CA ASP A 171 10.41 0.75 3.94
C ASP A 171 9.60 1.77 3.13
N LEU A 172 8.74 2.55 3.79
CA LEU A 172 7.94 3.60 3.14
C LEU A 172 8.81 4.75 2.62
N GLU A 173 9.85 5.17 3.35
CA GLU A 173 10.80 6.19 2.89
C GLU A 173 11.52 5.74 1.62
N LYS A 174 12.03 4.50 1.59
CA LYS A 174 12.66 3.91 0.38
C LYS A 174 11.66 3.77 -0.76
N PHE A 175 10.43 3.35 -0.45
CA PHE A 175 9.38 3.18 -1.44
C PHE A 175 9.03 4.51 -2.13
N VAL A 176 8.88 5.58 -1.35
CA VAL A 176 8.63 6.93 -1.87
C VAL A 176 9.81 7.42 -2.71
N GLU A 177 11.04 7.25 -2.24
CA GLU A 177 12.23 7.63 -3.02
C GLU A 177 12.27 6.91 -4.38
N GLN A 178 11.93 5.62 -4.41
CA GLN A 178 11.86 4.85 -5.66
C GLN A 178 10.74 5.34 -6.59
N LEU A 179 9.57 5.70 -6.04
CA LEU A 179 8.47 6.28 -6.82
C LEU A 179 8.86 7.65 -7.39
N GLU A 180 9.53 8.50 -6.61
CA GLU A 180 10.00 9.81 -7.08
C GLU A 180 11.01 9.69 -8.21
N ILE A 181 11.99 8.78 -8.07
CA ILE A 181 12.97 8.51 -9.13
C ILE A 181 12.26 8.03 -10.39
N GLU A 182 11.31 7.13 -10.27
CA GLU A 182 10.54 6.64 -11.42
C GLU A 182 9.74 7.76 -12.06
N TYR A 183 9.02 8.54 -11.26
CA TYR A 183 8.22 9.68 -11.70
C TYR A 183 9.05 10.70 -12.48
N GLN A 184 10.23 11.07 -11.98
CA GLN A 184 11.16 11.98 -12.66
C GLN A 184 11.68 11.45 -14.00
N ASN A 185 11.62 10.13 -14.22
CA ASN A 185 12.05 9.48 -15.45
C ASN A 185 10.90 9.22 -16.44
N LEU A 186 9.65 9.53 -16.08
CA LEU A 186 8.52 9.53 -17.00
C LEU A 186 8.70 10.72 -17.97
N LYS A 187 8.97 10.41 -19.23
CA LYS A 187 9.16 11.40 -20.30
C LYS A 187 7.92 11.52 -21.16
#